data_AF-A0A6I9ZDV4-F1
#
_entry.id   AF-A0A6I9ZDV4-F1
#
_cell.length_a   1.000
_cell.length_b   1.000
_cell.length_c   1.000
_cell.angle_alpha   90.00
_cell.angle_beta   90.00
_cell.angle_gamma   90.00
#
_symmetry.space_group_name_H-M   'P 1'
#
loop_
_entity.id
_entity.type
_entity.pdbx_description
1 polymer ?
#
loop_
_entity_poly.entity_id
_entity_poly.type
_entity_poly.pdbx_seq_one_letter_code
_entity_poly.pdbx_strand_id
1 'polypeptide(L)'
;MNFLVNDVPLLAMEYCSGGDLRKLLNKPENCCGLKESQILSLLSDIGSGIQYLHENRIIHRDLKPENIVLQDEGGKIVHKIIDLGYAKDLDQGSLCTSFVGTLQYLAPELFENKSYSVTVDYWSFGTMVFECIAGFRPFLHNLQPFAWHEKIKKKDPKHIFASEEMNGEVRFSTHLPQPHSLCSLIVEPMENWLQLMLNWDPQQRGGGSDPETGRPRCFLIMDHILNLKIVHILNMTSAKIVSFLLHPEESLHSLQNRIEFETGISTGNQELLLETGICLDPRKPASQCVIDGVRGWDSYMVYLFDKSKTVYDGPFASRSLSDCVNYIVQDSKIQLPIPQLRKVWAEAVHYVIGLKEDYSRLFQGQRAAMLSLLRYNANLIKMKNNMVSASQQLKAKLEFFHQSIRLDLERYSDQMAYGISSEKMLKAWKEMEEKASQCAQAEDIGYLDEQIMALHTEIVELQKSPYARRQGEVMESLEQRAIDLYKQLKARPPDHAYSDSTDMVKIIVQTVQSQDRVLKELFGHLSKLLGCKQKIIDLLPEIEVALNNIKEADNSVMQMQRQREI
;
A
#
# COMPACT_ATOMS: atom_id res chain seq x y z
N MET A 1 22.44 41.10 43.05
CA MET A 1 21.26 41.59 42.32
C MET A 1 20.11 40.67 42.68
N ASN A 2 19.04 41.22 43.25
CA ASN A 2 17.81 40.48 43.54
C ASN A 2 17.02 40.33 42.24
N PHE A 3 17.08 39.17 41.59
CA PHE A 3 16.12 38.84 40.53
C PHE A 3 14.80 38.50 41.21
N LEU A 4 13.82 39.41 41.10
CA LEU A 4 12.43 39.10 41.40
C LEU A 4 11.95 38.09 40.35
N VAL A 5 11.18 37.08 40.77
CA VAL A 5 10.63 35.99 39.93
C VAL A 5 9.84 36.50 38.69
N ASN A 6 9.54 37.80 38.64
CA ASN A 6 8.78 38.45 37.57
C ASN A 6 9.63 39.05 36.42
N ASP A 7 10.97 38.95 36.45
CA ASP A 7 11.85 39.50 35.40
C ASP A 7 12.32 38.46 34.35
N VAL A 8 11.77 37.23 34.36
CA VAL A 8 12.11 36.20 33.36
C VAL A 8 11.28 36.44 32.08
N PRO A 9 11.92 36.56 30.90
CA PRO A 9 11.19 36.80 29.65
C PRO A 9 10.32 35.60 29.27
N LEU A 10 9.19 35.88 28.60
CA LEU A 10 8.33 34.84 28.03
C LEU A 10 8.92 34.30 26.72
N LEU A 11 8.79 33.00 26.48
CA LEU A 11 9.14 32.35 25.23
C LEU A 11 7.85 31.98 24.46
N ALA A 12 7.49 32.80 23.47
CA ALA A 12 6.37 32.49 22.57
C ALA A 12 6.86 31.55 21.45
N MET A 13 6.10 30.47 21.19
CA MET A 13 6.42 29.44 20.20
C MET A 13 5.18 29.09 19.38
N GLU A 14 5.36 28.45 18.22
CA GLU A 14 4.23 27.88 17.47
C GLU A 14 3.52 26.78 18.29
N TYR A 15 2.20 26.66 18.10
CA TYR A 15 1.42 25.59 18.73
C TYR A 15 1.23 24.42 17.76
N CYS A 16 1.66 23.23 18.17
CA CYS A 16 1.48 22.00 17.40
C CYS A 16 0.32 21.16 17.95
N SER A 17 -0.77 21.05 17.19
CA SER A 17 -2.03 20.45 17.67
C SER A 17 -2.03 18.91 17.69
N GLY A 18 -1.05 18.25 17.06
CA GLY A 18 -0.91 16.79 17.05
C GLY A 18 -0.48 16.20 18.39
N GLY A 19 -0.02 17.03 19.33
CA GLY A 19 0.57 16.59 20.59
C GLY A 19 1.99 16.07 20.40
N ASP A 20 2.51 15.38 21.42
CA ASP A 20 3.87 14.84 21.43
C ASP A 20 3.96 13.39 20.89
N LEU A 21 5.16 12.96 20.52
CA LEU A 21 5.43 11.61 20.01
C LEU A 21 5.17 10.54 21.07
N ARG A 22 5.37 10.83 22.37
CA ARG A 22 5.01 9.87 23.43
C ARG A 22 3.53 9.55 23.40
N LYS A 23 2.65 10.53 23.17
CA LYS A 23 1.21 10.32 22.99
C LYS A 23 0.91 9.39 21.82
N LEU A 24 1.64 9.51 20.71
CA LEU A 24 1.51 8.61 19.56
C LEU A 24 1.99 7.19 19.87
N LEU A 25 3.15 7.04 20.52
CA LEU A 25 3.70 5.73 20.92
C LEU A 25 2.84 5.01 21.97
N ASN A 26 2.17 5.76 22.84
CA ASN A 26 1.30 5.20 23.87
C ASN A 26 -0.05 4.72 23.32
N LYS A 27 -0.39 5.06 22.07
CA LYS A 27 -1.62 4.57 21.45
C LYS A 27 -1.56 3.04 21.36
N PRO A 28 -2.60 2.33 21.83
CA PRO A 28 -2.59 0.87 21.88
C PRO A 28 -2.50 0.20 20.50
N GLU A 29 -2.96 0.84 19.43
CA GLU A 29 -2.73 0.38 18.06
C GLU A 29 -1.25 0.34 17.66
N ASN A 30 -0.39 1.12 18.33
CA ASN A 30 1.05 1.21 18.09
C ASN A 30 1.89 0.42 19.12
N CYS A 31 1.27 -0.49 19.87
CA CYS A 31 1.93 -1.21 20.96
C CYS A 31 3.08 -2.14 20.50
N CYS A 32 3.13 -2.48 19.22
CA CYS A 32 4.21 -3.23 18.57
C CYS A 32 4.91 -2.40 17.49
N GLY A 33 5.02 -1.09 17.70
CA GLY A 33 5.63 -0.16 16.76
C GLY A 33 4.63 0.62 15.90
N LEU A 34 5.14 1.69 15.31
CA LEU A 34 4.43 2.54 14.36
C LEU A 34 4.37 1.90 12.97
N LYS A 35 3.59 2.50 12.07
CA LYS A 35 3.59 2.13 10.65
C LYS A 35 4.89 2.57 9.97
N GLU A 36 5.28 1.88 8.91
CA GLU A 36 6.50 2.20 8.16
C GLU A 36 6.52 3.64 7.67
N SER A 37 5.42 4.15 7.11
CA SER A 37 5.31 5.55 6.68
C SER A 37 5.62 6.55 7.79
N GLN A 38 5.16 6.28 9.01
CA GLN A 38 5.39 7.13 10.18
C GLN A 38 6.84 7.06 10.66
N ILE A 39 7.44 5.85 10.65
CA ILE A 39 8.85 5.64 11.02
C ILE A 39 9.77 6.40 10.06
N LEU A 40 9.55 6.25 8.74
CA LEU A 40 10.36 6.93 7.74
C LEU A 40 10.15 8.45 7.77
N SER A 41 8.91 8.93 7.98
CA SER A 41 8.65 10.37 8.12
C SER A 41 9.35 10.95 9.35
N LEU A 42 9.31 10.26 10.48
CA LEU A 42 10.03 10.66 11.69
C LEU A 42 11.55 10.67 11.47
N LEU A 43 12.08 9.64 10.82
CA LEU A 43 13.50 9.55 10.48
C LEU A 43 13.94 10.75 9.63
N SER A 44 13.15 11.10 8.62
CA SER A 44 13.41 12.25 7.74
C SER A 44 13.30 13.59 8.49
N ASP A 45 12.19 13.83 9.19
CA ASP A 45 11.91 15.12 9.82
C ASP A 45 12.88 15.40 10.98
N ILE A 46 13.07 14.42 11.87
CA ILE A 46 13.95 14.58 13.05
C ILE A 46 15.42 14.48 12.67
N GLY A 47 15.78 13.62 11.72
CA GLY A 47 17.14 13.58 11.18
C GLY A 47 17.55 14.92 10.56
N SER A 48 16.63 15.59 9.86
CA SER A 48 16.85 16.96 9.34
C SER A 48 17.00 17.98 10.47
N GLY A 49 16.09 17.96 11.46
CA GLY A 49 16.15 18.87 12.60
C GLY A 49 17.43 18.77 13.44
N ILE A 50 17.92 17.54 13.68
CA ILE A 50 19.19 17.31 14.40
C ILE A 50 20.37 17.88 13.61
N GLN A 51 20.44 17.63 12.31
CA GLN A 51 21.51 18.18 11.46
C GLN A 51 21.50 19.71 11.50
N TYR A 52 20.33 20.33 11.40
CA TYR A 52 20.19 21.78 11.51
C TYR A 52 20.72 22.33 12.84
N LEU A 53 20.38 21.70 13.97
CA LEU A 53 20.90 22.12 15.28
C LEU A 53 22.43 22.01 15.33
N HIS A 54 22.99 20.90 14.84
CA HIS A 54 24.43 20.63 14.88
C HIS A 54 25.23 21.55 13.95
N GLU A 55 24.70 21.89 12.78
CA GLU A 55 25.27 22.90 11.88
C GLU A 55 25.33 24.29 12.54
N ASN A 56 24.34 24.62 13.37
CA ASN A 56 24.32 25.83 14.19
C ASN A 56 25.05 25.66 15.53
N ARG A 57 25.84 24.59 15.70
CA ARG A 57 26.64 24.31 16.90
C ARG A 57 25.84 24.16 18.19
N ILE A 58 24.58 23.75 18.08
CA ILE A 58 23.67 23.50 19.21
C ILE A 58 23.54 21.99 19.42
N ILE A 59 23.81 21.52 20.64
CA ILE A 59 23.52 20.13 21.06
C ILE A 59 22.25 20.14 21.91
N HIS A 60 21.28 19.27 21.62
CA HIS A 60 19.99 19.24 22.31
C HIS A 60 20.07 18.60 23.71
N ARG A 61 20.74 17.44 23.83
CA ARG A 61 21.03 16.69 25.08
C ARG A 61 19.83 16.02 25.77
N ASP A 62 18.60 16.44 25.50
CA ASP A 62 17.38 15.77 26.04
C ASP A 62 16.40 15.37 24.93
N LEU A 63 16.89 14.79 23.85
CA LEU A 63 16.01 14.24 22.81
C LEU A 63 15.27 13.01 23.35
N LYS A 64 13.95 13.06 23.29
CA LYS A 64 13.05 12.02 23.78
C LYS A 64 11.66 12.19 23.14
N PRO A 65 10.80 11.16 23.16
CA PRO A 65 9.48 11.27 22.53
C PRO A 65 8.60 12.41 23.06
N GLU A 66 8.77 12.83 24.32
CA GLU A 66 8.04 13.96 24.89
C GLU A 66 8.47 15.31 24.30
N ASN A 67 9.69 15.40 23.74
CA ASN A 67 10.26 16.62 23.15
C ASN A 67 10.15 16.65 21.62
N ILE A 68 9.35 15.75 21.05
CA ILE A 68 9.01 15.74 19.63
C ILE A 68 7.52 16.01 19.49
N VAL A 69 7.13 17.12 18.86
CA VAL A 69 5.72 17.48 18.63
C VAL A 69 5.31 17.24 17.18
N LEU A 70 4.03 16.97 17.00
CA LEU A 70 3.44 16.64 15.70
C LEU A 70 2.51 17.76 15.25
N GLN A 71 2.61 18.15 13.99
CA GLN A 71 1.72 19.12 13.35
C GLN A 71 1.20 18.58 12.03
N ASP A 72 -0.10 18.76 11.77
CA ASP A 72 -0.67 18.51 10.45
C ASP A 72 -0.44 19.75 9.57
N GLU A 73 0.33 19.56 8.50
CA GLU A 73 0.60 20.57 7.48
C GLU A 73 0.11 20.04 6.13
N GLY A 74 -1.14 20.37 5.79
CA GLY A 74 -1.73 20.01 4.49
C GLY A 74 -1.99 18.51 4.30
N GLY A 75 -2.32 17.79 5.38
CA GLY A 75 -2.56 16.34 5.37
C GLY A 75 -1.30 15.50 5.57
N LYS A 76 -0.13 16.13 5.80
CA LYS A 76 1.11 15.46 6.19
C LYS A 76 1.41 15.78 7.64
N ILE A 77 1.67 14.75 8.44
CA ILE A 77 2.20 14.93 9.79
C ILE A 77 3.68 15.27 9.70
N VAL A 78 4.05 16.43 10.25
CA VAL A 78 5.44 16.91 10.37
C VAL A 78 5.88 16.79 11.83
N HIS A 79 7.06 16.20 12.05
CA HIS A 79 7.65 16.07 13.39
C HIS A 79 8.62 17.23 13.64
N LYS A 80 8.49 17.90 14.79
CA LYS A 80 9.33 19.05 15.17
C LYS A 80 9.98 18.82 16.52
N ILE A 81 11.25 19.20 16.64
CA ILE A 81 12.01 19.18 17.89
C ILE A 81 11.62 20.41 18.71
N ILE A 82 11.34 20.23 20.00
CA ILE A 82 11.06 21.31 20.96
C ILE A 82 11.94 21.16 22.20
N ASP A 83 11.87 22.14 23.10
CA ASP A 83 12.54 22.15 24.41
C ASP A 83 14.08 22.13 24.35
N LEU A 84 14.63 23.27 23.92
CA LEU A 84 16.06 23.56 24.01
C LEU A 84 16.49 24.03 25.41
N GLY A 85 15.70 23.81 26.47
CA GLY A 85 16.02 24.23 27.83
C GLY A 85 17.28 23.55 28.39
N TYR A 86 17.59 22.36 27.88
CA TYR A 86 18.84 21.64 28.13
C TYR A 86 19.82 21.73 26.97
N ALA A 87 19.60 22.55 25.94
CA ALA A 87 20.54 22.67 24.85
C ALA A 87 21.83 23.40 25.28
N LYS A 88 22.92 23.23 24.53
CA LYS A 88 24.17 23.96 24.75
C LYS A 88 24.83 24.36 23.44
N ASP A 89 25.31 25.60 23.43
CA ASP A 89 26.14 26.17 22.36
C ASP A 89 27.61 25.76 22.56
N LEU A 90 28.23 25.23 21.51
CA LEU A 90 29.63 24.79 21.51
C LEU A 90 30.63 25.96 21.51
N ASP A 91 30.23 27.17 21.11
CA ASP A 91 31.13 28.32 20.97
C ASP A 91 31.57 28.93 22.32
N GLN A 92 30.95 28.53 23.44
CA GLN A 92 31.36 28.93 24.80
C GLN A 92 32.44 28.00 25.41
N GLY A 93 33.35 27.48 24.58
CA GLY A 93 34.69 27.00 24.99
C GLY A 93 34.75 25.82 25.98
N SER A 94 33.82 24.86 25.94
CA SER A 94 33.77 23.82 26.98
C SER A 94 33.54 22.39 26.45
N LEU A 95 34.47 21.49 26.75
CA LEU A 95 34.15 20.08 26.99
C LEU A 95 33.04 20.04 28.05
N CYS A 96 31.93 19.39 27.73
CA CYS A 96 30.72 19.50 28.53
C CYS A 96 30.65 18.36 29.58
N THR A 97 30.29 18.68 30.83
CA THR A 97 30.34 17.74 31.98
C THR A 97 29.04 17.70 32.81
N SER A 98 27.97 18.38 32.39
CA SER A 98 26.72 18.49 33.16
C SER A 98 25.81 17.26 32.99
N PHE A 99 25.35 16.67 34.11
CA PHE A 99 24.33 15.61 34.15
C PHE A 99 22.93 16.21 34.00
N VAL A 100 22.37 16.17 32.78
CA VAL A 100 21.02 16.65 32.44
C VAL A 100 20.35 15.67 31.47
N GLY A 101 19.02 15.61 31.49
CA GLY A 101 18.22 14.82 30.56
C GLY A 101 17.44 13.65 31.19
N THR A 102 16.62 13.00 30.36
CA THR A 102 15.75 11.89 30.76
C THR A 102 16.50 10.57 30.64
N LEU A 103 16.77 9.93 31.79
CA LEU A 103 17.68 8.78 31.92
C LEU A 103 17.40 7.62 30.95
N GLN A 104 16.17 7.46 30.47
CA GLN A 104 15.80 6.35 29.60
C GLN A 104 16.28 6.51 28.14
N TYR A 105 16.63 7.72 27.70
CA TYR A 105 17.12 8.04 26.34
C TYR A 105 18.55 8.60 26.35
N LEU A 106 19.14 8.69 27.53
CA LEU A 106 20.42 9.35 27.76
C LEU A 106 21.59 8.48 27.26
N ALA A 107 22.56 9.12 26.61
CA ALA A 107 23.77 8.45 26.15
C ALA A 107 24.65 7.96 27.32
N PRO A 108 25.37 6.82 27.18
CA PRO A 108 26.18 6.23 28.25
C PRO A 108 27.21 7.19 28.88
N GLU A 109 27.88 8.01 28.06
CA GLU A 109 28.92 8.93 28.51
C GLU A 109 28.42 10.03 29.45
N LEU A 110 27.13 10.37 29.40
CA LEU A 110 26.49 11.31 30.31
C LEU A 110 26.27 10.70 31.70
N PHE A 111 26.11 9.37 31.81
CA PHE A 111 26.09 8.68 33.11
C PHE A 111 27.46 8.65 33.78
N GLU A 112 28.52 8.60 32.97
CA GLU A 112 29.90 8.51 33.45
C GLU A 112 30.53 9.89 33.74
N ASN A 113 29.75 10.98 33.63
CA ASN A 113 30.21 12.38 33.74
C ASN A 113 31.47 12.68 32.89
N LYS A 114 31.60 12.00 31.75
CA LYS A 114 32.70 12.20 30.81
C LYS A 114 32.42 13.38 29.89
N SER A 115 33.46 13.91 29.26
CA SER A 115 33.29 14.85 28.16
C SER A 115 32.49 14.20 27.03
N TYR A 116 31.51 14.91 26.49
CA TYR A 116 30.65 14.43 25.42
C TYR A 116 30.65 15.37 24.21
N SER A 117 30.10 14.89 23.09
CA SER A 117 30.02 15.60 21.81
C SER A 117 28.58 15.58 21.26
N VAL A 118 28.38 16.06 20.03
CA VAL A 118 27.11 15.95 19.28
C VAL A 118 26.56 14.52 19.22
N THR A 119 27.42 13.50 19.39
CA THR A 119 27.06 12.08 19.34
C THR A 119 26.11 11.64 20.47
N VAL A 120 25.89 12.45 21.51
CA VAL A 120 24.84 12.17 22.53
C VAL A 120 23.45 12.19 21.92
N ASP A 121 23.19 13.14 21.01
CA ASP A 121 21.91 13.28 20.32
C ASP A 121 21.68 12.10 19.36
N TYR A 122 22.77 11.50 18.84
CA TYR A 122 22.68 10.32 17.98
C TYR A 122 22.17 9.09 18.75
N TRP A 123 22.62 8.90 19.98
CA TRP A 123 22.12 7.81 20.84
C TRP A 123 20.63 8.02 21.15
N SER A 124 20.26 9.21 21.58
CA SER A 124 18.86 9.55 21.88
C SER A 124 17.98 9.38 20.64
N PHE A 125 18.45 9.78 19.46
CA PHE A 125 17.71 9.56 18.22
C PHE A 125 17.61 8.07 17.84
N GLY A 126 18.69 7.31 17.94
CA GLY A 126 18.69 5.87 17.67
C GLY A 126 17.75 5.10 18.60
N THR A 127 17.73 5.45 19.89
CA THR A 127 16.83 4.83 20.89
C THR A 127 15.36 5.15 20.60
N MET A 128 15.05 6.39 20.19
CA MET A 128 13.70 6.78 19.76
C MET A 128 13.26 6.05 18.49
N VAL A 129 14.11 5.98 17.46
CA VAL A 129 13.79 5.29 16.20
C VAL A 129 13.57 3.79 16.45
N PHE A 130 14.41 3.16 17.27
CA PHE A 130 14.18 1.77 17.69
C PHE A 130 12.81 1.61 18.37
N GLU A 131 12.46 2.48 19.32
CA GLU A 131 11.17 2.42 20.01
C GLU A 131 9.99 2.66 19.06
N CYS A 132 10.14 3.53 18.06
CA CYS A 132 9.14 3.71 17.01
C CYS A 132 8.95 2.45 16.16
N ILE A 133 9.99 1.63 15.98
CA ILE A 133 9.92 0.38 15.21
C ILE A 133 9.35 -0.78 16.06
N ALA A 134 9.79 -0.91 17.32
CA ALA A 134 9.50 -2.06 18.17
C ALA A 134 8.35 -1.84 19.17
N GLY A 135 7.99 -0.59 19.46
CA GLY A 135 7.04 -0.22 20.51
C GLY A 135 7.63 -0.18 21.93
N PHE A 136 8.93 -0.49 22.07
CA PHE A 136 9.66 -0.45 23.34
C PHE A 136 11.13 -0.07 23.13
N ARG A 137 11.81 0.38 24.19
CA ARG A 137 13.21 0.83 24.14
C ARG A 137 14.20 -0.31 23.82
N PRO A 138 15.34 -0.02 23.17
CA PRO A 138 16.30 -1.03 22.69
C PRO A 138 16.94 -1.87 23.79
N PHE A 139 17.11 -1.32 24.99
CA PHE A 139 17.87 -2.00 26.02
C PHE A 139 17.09 -2.10 27.33
N LEU A 140 16.78 -3.35 27.72
CA LEU A 140 16.25 -3.72 29.05
C LEU A 140 15.15 -2.77 29.56
N HIS A 141 14.14 -2.51 28.71
CA HIS A 141 13.14 -1.46 28.89
C HIS A 141 12.32 -1.54 30.20
N ASN A 142 12.27 -2.72 30.83
CA ASN A 142 11.60 -2.96 32.11
C ASN A 142 12.45 -2.61 33.35
N LEU A 143 13.75 -2.40 33.16
CA LEU A 143 14.68 -2.08 34.25
C LEU A 143 14.88 -0.57 34.38
N GLN A 144 15.22 -0.15 35.60
CA GLN A 144 15.62 1.22 35.86
C GLN A 144 16.97 1.54 35.19
N PRO A 145 17.19 2.78 34.74
CA PRO A 145 18.41 3.23 34.07
C PRO A 145 19.72 2.76 34.68
N PHE A 146 19.86 2.93 35.99
CA PHE A 146 21.06 2.54 36.71
C PHE A 146 21.32 1.02 36.67
N ALA A 147 20.25 0.22 36.74
CA ALA A 147 20.36 -1.24 36.75
C ALA A 147 20.67 -1.81 35.35
N TRP A 148 20.13 -1.21 34.29
CA TRP A 148 20.44 -1.67 32.93
C TRP A 148 21.80 -1.17 32.44
N HIS A 149 22.26 0.02 32.82
CA HIS A 149 23.54 0.58 32.36
C HIS A 149 24.72 -0.41 32.57
N GLU A 150 24.83 -0.98 33.77
CA GLU A 150 25.88 -1.97 34.10
C GLU A 150 25.77 -3.25 33.27
N LYS A 151 24.53 -3.69 32.96
CA LYS A 151 24.29 -4.87 32.14
C LYS A 151 24.64 -4.62 30.66
N ILE A 152 24.30 -3.45 30.13
CA ILE A 152 24.46 -3.11 28.70
C ILE A 152 25.87 -2.66 28.35
N LYS A 153 26.67 -2.20 29.33
CA LYS A 153 28.09 -1.86 29.13
C LYS A 153 28.91 -2.99 28.49
N LYS A 154 28.46 -4.24 28.62
CA LYS A 154 29.08 -5.44 28.03
C LYS A 154 28.67 -5.71 26.57
N LYS A 155 27.85 -4.85 25.97
CA LYS A 155 27.32 -5.09 24.61
C LYS A 155 28.45 -5.02 23.56
N ASP A 156 28.34 -5.85 22.53
CA ASP A 156 29.09 -5.66 21.30
C ASP A 156 28.68 -4.34 20.61
N PRO A 157 29.59 -3.66 19.89
CA PRO A 157 29.27 -2.45 19.13
C PRO A 157 28.05 -2.60 18.22
N LYS A 158 27.84 -3.79 17.61
CA LYS A 158 26.72 -4.06 16.70
C LYS A 158 25.42 -4.45 17.39
N HIS A 159 25.40 -4.66 18.71
CA HIS A 159 24.14 -4.96 19.40
C HIS A 159 23.24 -3.72 19.44
N ILE A 160 22.03 -3.86 18.90
CA ILE A 160 20.99 -2.82 18.87
C ILE A 160 19.83 -3.13 19.82
N PHE A 161 19.72 -4.38 20.28
CA PHE A 161 18.64 -4.84 21.14
C PHE A 161 19.19 -5.71 22.29
N ALA A 162 18.63 -5.52 23.49
CA ALA A 162 18.84 -6.43 24.60
C ALA A 162 17.57 -6.61 25.45
N SER A 163 17.21 -7.86 25.74
CA SER A 163 16.09 -8.23 26.59
C SER A 163 16.52 -9.18 27.71
N GLU A 164 15.82 -9.09 28.84
CA GLU A 164 15.97 -10.05 29.93
C GLU A 164 15.02 -11.23 29.69
N GLU A 165 15.58 -12.44 29.64
CA GLU A 165 14.83 -13.68 29.56
C GLU A 165 14.21 -14.05 30.91
N MET A 166 13.32 -15.05 30.91
CA MET A 166 12.61 -15.49 32.13
C MET A 166 13.56 -16.02 33.22
N ASN A 167 14.73 -16.51 32.83
CA ASN A 167 15.79 -16.97 33.75
C ASN A 167 16.64 -15.81 34.31
N GLY A 168 16.36 -14.55 33.94
CA GLY A 168 17.13 -13.36 34.34
C GLY A 168 18.38 -13.11 33.50
N GLU A 169 18.64 -13.92 32.47
CA GLU A 169 19.77 -13.76 31.55
C GLU A 169 19.49 -12.65 30.54
N VAL A 170 20.52 -11.87 30.18
CA VAL A 170 20.40 -10.82 29.17
C VAL A 170 20.77 -11.38 27.81
N ARG A 171 19.79 -11.47 26.91
CA ARG A 171 20.01 -11.79 25.50
C ARG A 171 20.28 -10.51 24.73
N PHE A 172 21.42 -10.44 24.05
CA PHE A 172 21.75 -9.38 23.11
C PHE A 172 21.45 -9.81 21.67
N SER A 173 21.12 -8.86 20.81
CA SER A 173 20.83 -9.09 19.39
C SER A 173 21.35 -7.93 18.54
N THR A 174 21.84 -8.27 17.36
CA THR A 174 22.17 -7.33 16.27
C THR A 174 20.97 -7.04 15.36
N HIS A 175 19.85 -7.76 15.57
CA HIS A 175 18.65 -7.70 14.74
C HIS A 175 17.48 -7.05 15.44
N LEU A 176 16.59 -6.44 14.65
CA LEU A 176 15.34 -5.86 15.09
C LEU A 176 14.39 -6.95 15.63
N PRO A 177 13.71 -6.72 16.77
CA PRO A 177 12.74 -7.66 17.30
C PRO A 177 11.47 -7.69 16.45
N GLN A 178 10.84 -8.86 16.35
CA GLN A 178 9.51 -9.03 15.75
C GLN A 178 8.41 -9.02 16.84
N PRO A 179 7.18 -8.61 16.49
CA PRO A 179 6.74 -8.07 15.21
C PRO A 179 7.11 -6.59 15.02
N HIS A 180 7.31 -6.15 13.76
CA HIS A 180 7.45 -4.75 13.39
C HIS A 180 6.87 -4.46 12.00
N SER A 181 6.66 -3.18 11.67
CA SER A 181 5.99 -2.78 10.41
C SER A 181 6.93 -2.57 9.21
N LEU A 182 8.25 -2.67 9.37
CA LEU A 182 9.21 -2.41 8.28
C LEU A 182 9.23 -3.52 7.23
N CYS A 183 9.36 -3.13 5.96
CA CYS A 183 9.54 -4.02 4.83
C CYS A 183 10.93 -4.65 4.87
N SER A 184 11.05 -5.89 4.40
CA SER A 184 12.30 -6.67 4.45
C SER A 184 13.50 -5.97 3.82
N LEU A 185 13.27 -5.17 2.77
CA LEU A 185 14.30 -4.40 2.08
C LEU A 185 14.84 -3.21 2.90
N ILE A 186 14.07 -2.69 3.86
CA ILE A 186 14.49 -1.58 4.75
C ILE A 186 15.14 -2.13 6.02
N VAL A 187 14.79 -3.36 6.45
CA VAL A 187 15.27 -3.96 7.71
C VAL A 187 16.80 -3.96 7.80
N GLU A 188 17.52 -4.53 6.82
CA GLU A 188 18.98 -4.60 6.87
C GLU A 188 19.63 -3.20 6.91
N PRO A 189 19.29 -2.26 5.99
CA PRO A 189 19.77 -0.87 6.10
C PRO A 189 19.46 -0.20 7.43
N MET A 190 18.26 -0.42 7.98
CA MET A 190 17.83 0.15 9.26
C MET A 190 18.60 -0.45 10.45
N GLU A 191 18.84 -1.76 10.46
CA GLU A 191 19.68 -2.42 11.46
C GLU A 191 21.10 -1.86 11.42
N ASN A 192 21.69 -1.75 10.23
CA ASN A 192 23.02 -1.14 10.05
C ASN A 192 23.07 0.31 10.51
N TRP A 193 22.02 1.10 10.25
CA TRP A 193 21.90 2.46 10.74
C TRP A 193 21.82 2.51 12.28
N LEU A 194 20.96 1.69 12.89
CA LEU A 194 20.81 1.58 14.33
C LEU A 194 22.10 1.13 15.02
N GLN A 195 22.90 0.26 14.40
CA GLN A 195 24.22 -0.13 14.92
C GLN A 195 25.17 1.05 15.08
N LEU A 196 25.14 2.02 14.16
CA LEU A 196 25.95 3.24 14.27
C LEU A 196 25.40 4.19 15.34
N MET A 197 24.08 4.32 15.44
CA MET A 197 23.43 5.25 16.37
C MET A 197 23.47 4.76 17.81
N LEU A 198 23.35 3.44 18.01
CA LEU A 198 23.35 2.76 19.30
C LEU A 198 24.73 2.17 19.66
N ASN A 199 25.80 2.67 19.05
CA ASN A 199 27.15 2.30 19.46
C ASN A 199 27.44 2.88 20.85
N TRP A 200 27.98 2.04 21.75
CA TRP A 200 28.32 2.47 23.11
C TRP A 200 29.47 3.47 23.10
N ASP A 201 30.46 3.27 22.22
CA ASP A 201 31.62 4.16 22.11
C ASP A 201 31.23 5.51 21.49
N PRO A 202 31.33 6.63 22.23
CA PRO A 202 30.92 7.95 21.75
C PRO A 202 31.77 8.46 20.58
N GLN A 203 33.00 7.97 20.38
CA GLN A 203 33.86 8.36 19.25
C GLN A 203 33.52 7.61 17.96
N GLN A 204 33.10 6.35 18.09
CA GLN A 204 32.72 5.51 16.94
C GLN A 204 31.24 5.69 16.56
N ARG A 205 30.42 6.21 17.48
CA ARG A 205 28.99 6.47 17.24
C ARG A 205 28.79 7.45 16.10
N GLY A 206 27.89 7.11 15.18
CA GLY A 206 27.66 7.86 13.94
C GLY A 206 28.59 7.46 12.78
N GLY A 207 29.58 6.59 13.01
CA GLY A 207 30.42 6.00 11.97
C GLY A 207 31.52 6.92 11.42
N GLY A 208 31.87 7.98 12.15
CA GLY A 208 32.84 8.99 11.72
C GLY A 208 32.33 9.89 10.58
N SER A 209 33.18 10.82 10.14
CA SER A 209 32.90 11.70 8.99
C SER A 209 33.36 11.03 7.71
N ASP A 210 32.51 11.05 6.70
CA ASP A 210 32.82 10.57 5.37
C ASP A 210 33.89 11.46 4.70
N PRO A 211 34.95 10.90 4.10
CA PRO A 211 36.03 11.69 3.51
C PRO A 211 35.61 12.55 2.31
N GLU A 212 34.58 12.16 1.57
CA GLU A 212 34.16 12.87 0.35
C GLU A 212 33.21 14.03 0.67
N THR A 213 32.25 13.78 1.55
CA THR A 213 31.17 14.75 1.86
C THR A 213 31.42 15.53 3.15
N GLY A 214 32.31 15.06 4.03
CA GLY A 214 32.51 15.59 5.38
C GLY A 214 31.35 15.31 6.34
N ARG A 215 30.26 14.72 5.87
CA ARG A 215 29.05 14.43 6.66
C ARG A 215 29.24 13.15 7.48
N PRO A 216 28.63 13.05 8.67
CA PRO A 216 28.63 11.81 9.44
C PRO A 216 27.97 10.66 8.66
N ARG A 217 28.58 9.47 8.70
CA ARG A 217 28.12 8.30 7.92
C ARG A 217 26.68 7.87 8.27
N CYS A 218 26.24 8.06 9.52
CA CYS A 218 24.87 7.79 9.92
C CYS A 218 23.83 8.58 9.11
N PHE A 219 24.08 9.85 8.79
CA PHE A 219 23.16 10.66 7.99
C PHE A 219 23.20 10.28 6.51
N LEU A 220 24.35 9.83 5.98
CA LEU A 220 24.43 9.30 4.62
C LEU A 220 23.62 8.01 4.45
N ILE A 221 23.70 7.09 5.42
CA ILE A 221 22.89 5.85 5.41
C ILE A 221 21.40 6.19 5.57
N MET A 222 21.07 7.16 6.42
CA MET A 222 19.71 7.64 6.58
C MET A 222 19.15 8.17 5.26
N ASP A 223 19.88 9.05 4.58
CA ASP A 223 19.49 9.59 3.28
C ASP A 223 19.36 8.47 2.23
N HIS A 224 20.26 7.49 2.25
CA HIS A 224 20.15 6.32 1.38
C HIS A 224 18.84 5.56 1.61
N ILE A 225 18.49 5.25 2.87
CA ILE A 225 17.24 4.58 3.24
C ILE A 225 16.01 5.37 2.75
N LEU A 226 16.00 6.68 3.00
CA LEU A 226 14.87 7.56 2.64
C LEU A 226 14.71 7.74 1.12
N ASN A 227 15.78 7.55 0.35
CA ASN A 227 15.78 7.66 -1.11
C ASN A 227 15.54 6.33 -1.84
N LEU A 228 15.40 5.21 -1.12
CA LEU A 228 15.05 3.94 -1.74
C LEU A 228 13.69 4.03 -2.44
N LYS A 229 13.66 3.65 -3.72
CA LYS A 229 12.42 3.56 -4.50
C LYS A 229 11.90 2.13 -4.44
N ILE A 230 11.06 1.84 -3.46
CA ILE A 230 10.50 0.51 -3.25
C ILE A 230 9.07 0.47 -3.79
N VAL A 231 8.78 -0.53 -4.62
CA VAL A 231 7.41 -0.85 -5.04
C VAL A 231 6.91 -2.06 -4.25
N HIS A 232 5.70 -1.95 -3.71
CA HIS A 232 5.02 -3.06 -3.05
C HIS A 232 3.91 -3.59 -3.95
N ILE A 233 3.98 -4.88 -4.26
CA ILE A 233 3.06 -5.56 -5.16
C ILE A 233 2.27 -6.60 -4.37
N LEU A 234 0.96 -6.39 -4.26
CA LEU A 234 0.05 -7.38 -3.69
C LEU A 234 -0.36 -8.37 -4.79
N ASN A 235 0.11 -9.61 -4.68
CA ASN A 235 -0.30 -10.68 -5.56
C ASN A 235 -1.70 -11.16 -5.15
N MET A 236 -2.70 -10.81 -5.96
CA MET A 236 -4.09 -11.13 -5.70
C MET A 236 -4.37 -12.64 -5.82
N THR A 237 -3.49 -13.44 -6.42
CA THR A 237 -3.66 -14.91 -6.48
C THR A 237 -3.26 -15.61 -5.19
N SER A 238 -2.28 -15.08 -4.46
CA SER A 238 -1.72 -15.71 -3.26
C SER A 238 -1.95 -14.92 -1.98
N ALA A 239 -2.48 -13.69 -2.09
CA ALA A 239 -2.58 -12.71 -1.01
C ALA A 239 -1.23 -12.33 -0.36
N LYS A 240 -0.11 -12.54 -1.08
CA LYS A 240 1.24 -12.19 -0.62
C LYS A 240 1.66 -10.83 -1.16
N ILE A 241 2.39 -10.09 -0.33
CA ILE A 241 3.01 -8.82 -0.71
C ILE A 241 4.47 -9.09 -1.02
N VAL A 242 4.89 -8.75 -2.23
CA VAL A 242 6.28 -8.84 -2.69
C VAL A 242 6.78 -7.43 -2.92
N SER A 243 7.95 -7.12 -2.36
CA SER A 243 8.54 -5.79 -2.45
C SER A 243 9.77 -5.81 -3.34
N PHE A 244 9.90 -4.85 -4.24
CA PHE A 244 11.03 -4.74 -5.15
C PHE A 244 11.67 -3.37 -5.02
N LEU A 245 13.00 -3.34 -4.83
CA LEU A 245 13.78 -2.12 -5.02
C LEU A 245 13.89 -1.84 -6.52
N LEU A 246 13.49 -0.64 -6.92
CA LEU A 246 13.56 -0.17 -8.30
C LEU A 246 14.86 0.58 -8.56
N HIS A 247 15.43 0.36 -9.73
CA HIS A 247 16.53 1.18 -10.23
C HIS A 247 15.98 2.38 -11.04
N PRO A 248 16.64 3.56 -11.03
CA PRO A 248 16.13 4.78 -11.66
C PRO A 248 15.74 4.63 -13.14
N GLU A 249 16.48 3.81 -13.89
CA GLU A 249 16.29 3.57 -15.33
C GLU A 249 15.63 2.20 -15.63
N GLU A 250 15.06 1.54 -14.62
CA GLU A 250 14.44 0.23 -14.80
C GLU A 250 13.16 0.31 -15.63
N SER A 251 13.07 -0.49 -16.69
CA SER A 251 11.85 -0.61 -17.49
C SER A 251 10.78 -1.45 -16.78
N LEU A 252 9.50 -1.22 -17.09
CA LEU A 252 8.43 -2.06 -16.55
C LEU A 252 8.62 -3.54 -16.92
N HIS A 253 9.12 -3.83 -18.13
CA HIS A 253 9.37 -5.21 -18.55
C HIS A 253 10.44 -5.92 -17.70
N SER A 254 11.52 -5.20 -17.32
CA SER A 254 12.52 -5.73 -16.38
C SER A 254 11.89 -6.08 -15.03
N LEU A 255 11.06 -5.18 -14.49
CA LEU A 255 10.31 -5.44 -13.26
C LEU A 255 9.37 -6.66 -13.42
N GLN A 256 8.67 -6.79 -14.54
CA GLN A 256 7.79 -7.93 -14.82
C GLN A 256 8.55 -9.27 -14.82
N ASN A 257 9.78 -9.31 -15.34
CA ASN A 257 10.62 -10.51 -15.28
C ASN A 257 10.98 -10.90 -13.84
N ARG A 258 11.25 -9.91 -12.98
CA ARG A 258 11.50 -10.12 -11.54
C ARG A 258 10.25 -10.60 -10.80
N ILE A 259 9.09 -10.04 -11.16
CA ILE A 259 7.79 -10.49 -10.65
C ILE A 259 7.52 -11.94 -11.07
N GLU A 260 7.83 -12.31 -12.31
CA GLU A 260 7.68 -13.68 -12.81
C GLU A 260 8.53 -14.66 -12.01
N PHE A 261 9.78 -14.29 -11.68
CA PHE A 261 10.67 -15.11 -10.87
C PHE A 261 10.08 -15.40 -9.46
N GLU A 262 9.51 -14.39 -8.81
CA GLU A 262 8.96 -14.51 -7.45
C GLU A 262 7.55 -15.13 -7.40
N THR A 263 6.73 -14.94 -8.44
CA THR A 263 5.30 -15.30 -8.44
C THR A 263 4.95 -16.48 -9.34
N GLY A 264 5.81 -16.81 -10.30
CA GLY A 264 5.54 -17.79 -11.35
C GLY A 264 4.54 -17.34 -12.42
N ILE A 265 4.05 -16.09 -12.38
CA ILE A 265 3.11 -15.57 -13.37
C ILE A 265 3.92 -15.03 -14.56
N SER A 266 3.77 -15.64 -15.73
CA SER A 266 4.47 -15.24 -16.95
C SER A 266 4.22 -13.78 -17.30
N THR A 267 5.24 -13.04 -17.75
CA THR A 267 5.14 -11.60 -18.10
C THR A 267 3.91 -11.21 -18.93
N GLY A 268 3.51 -12.01 -19.93
CA GLY A 268 2.32 -11.74 -20.75
C GLY A 268 0.98 -11.83 -20.00
N ASN A 269 0.92 -12.68 -18.97
CA ASN A 269 -0.25 -12.90 -18.14
C ASN A 269 -0.31 -11.98 -16.90
N GLN A 270 0.72 -11.18 -16.66
CA GLN A 270 0.71 -10.20 -15.58
C GLN A 270 -0.19 -9.02 -15.95
N GLU A 271 -1.21 -8.78 -15.13
CA GLU A 271 -1.97 -7.53 -15.14
C GLU A 271 -1.71 -6.76 -13.84
N LEU A 272 -1.00 -5.65 -13.96
CA LEU A 272 -0.62 -4.79 -12.83
C LEU A 272 -1.55 -3.58 -12.79
N LEU A 273 -2.39 -3.50 -11.77
CA LEU A 273 -3.35 -2.42 -11.58
C LEU A 273 -2.94 -1.51 -10.43
N LEU A 274 -3.10 -0.20 -10.62
CA LEU A 274 -3.03 0.79 -9.55
C LEU A 274 -4.34 0.79 -8.74
N GLU A 275 -4.36 1.43 -7.57
CA GLU A 275 -5.58 1.63 -6.75
C GLU A 275 -6.74 2.29 -7.52
N THR A 276 -6.42 3.07 -8.55
CA THR A 276 -7.38 3.71 -9.45
C THR A 276 -7.98 2.71 -10.45
N GLY A 277 -7.52 1.46 -10.49
CA GLY A 277 -7.87 0.42 -11.47
C GLY A 277 -7.25 0.61 -12.86
N ILE A 278 -6.30 1.55 -12.99
CA ILE A 278 -5.58 1.78 -14.24
C ILE A 278 -4.46 0.75 -14.35
N CYS A 279 -4.32 0.14 -15.52
CA CYS A 279 -3.20 -0.76 -15.81
C CYS A 279 -1.92 0.05 -16.06
N LEU A 280 -0.78 -0.46 -15.59
CA LEU A 280 0.51 0.15 -15.83
C LEU A 280 0.81 0.26 -17.34
N ASP A 281 1.43 1.36 -17.75
CA ASP A 281 1.77 1.59 -19.17
C ASP A 281 3.12 0.92 -19.48
N PRO A 282 3.16 -0.07 -20.40
CA PRO A 282 4.41 -0.76 -20.77
C PRO A 282 5.47 0.17 -21.39
N ARG A 283 5.08 1.34 -21.88
CA ARG A 283 5.97 2.33 -22.50
C ARG A 283 6.64 3.23 -21.46
N LYS A 284 6.18 3.23 -20.22
CA LYS A 284 6.74 4.02 -19.12
C LYS A 284 7.72 3.19 -18.27
N PRO A 285 8.71 3.83 -17.62
CA PRO A 285 9.61 3.13 -16.70
C PRO A 285 8.85 2.54 -15.50
N ALA A 286 9.51 1.64 -14.76
CA ALA A 286 8.97 1.02 -13.56
C ALA A 286 8.71 2.03 -12.43
N SER A 287 9.37 3.20 -12.46
CA SER A 287 9.15 4.30 -11.52
C SER A 287 7.71 4.81 -11.49
N GLN A 288 6.90 4.54 -12.52
CA GLN A 288 5.45 4.82 -12.51
C GLN A 288 4.69 4.12 -11.37
N CYS A 289 5.25 3.05 -10.80
CA CYS A 289 4.68 2.30 -9.69
C CYS A 289 4.91 2.96 -8.33
N VAL A 290 5.75 3.99 -8.26
CA VAL A 290 6.15 4.66 -7.02
C VAL A 290 5.68 6.11 -7.09
N ILE A 291 5.09 6.59 -6.00
CA ILE A 291 4.75 8.00 -5.83
C ILE A 291 5.92 8.67 -5.09
N ASP A 292 6.34 9.85 -5.53
CA ASP A 292 7.40 10.60 -4.86
C ASP A 292 7.03 11.01 -3.43
N GLY A 293 8.03 10.97 -2.54
CA GLY A 293 7.91 11.31 -1.12
C GLY A 293 8.26 10.14 -0.19
N VAL A 294 8.42 10.45 1.10
CA VAL A 294 8.67 9.45 2.14
C VAL A 294 7.35 8.76 2.49
N ARG A 295 7.16 7.53 2.00
CA ARG A 295 5.98 6.71 2.27
C ARG A 295 6.38 5.25 2.44
N GLY A 296 5.67 4.55 3.32
CA GLY A 296 5.82 3.10 3.49
C GLY A 296 4.80 2.31 2.68
N TRP A 297 4.89 0.99 2.72
CA TRP A 297 3.94 0.06 2.07
C TRP A 297 2.47 0.20 2.53
N ASP A 298 2.25 0.91 3.64
CA ASP A 298 0.92 1.27 4.13
C ASP A 298 0.26 2.44 3.38
N SER A 299 0.93 3.03 2.38
CA SER A 299 0.42 4.19 1.63
C SER A 299 -0.03 3.90 0.18
N TYR A 300 0.73 3.12 -0.60
CA TYR A 300 0.46 2.90 -2.01
C TYR A 300 0.90 1.50 -2.43
N MET A 301 0.04 0.79 -3.17
CA MET A 301 0.33 -0.56 -3.64
C MET A 301 -0.07 -0.75 -5.12
N VAL A 302 0.66 -1.64 -5.78
CA VAL A 302 0.27 -2.19 -7.09
C VAL A 302 -0.35 -3.56 -6.88
N TYR A 303 -1.45 -3.85 -7.56
CA TYR A 303 -2.16 -5.12 -7.47
C TYR A 303 -1.86 -5.97 -8.69
N LEU A 304 -1.30 -7.16 -8.47
CA LEU A 304 -1.00 -8.12 -9.53
C LEU A 304 -2.14 -9.13 -9.67
N PHE A 305 -2.68 -9.20 -10.88
CA PHE A 305 -3.66 -10.20 -11.32
C PHE A 305 -3.04 -11.09 -12.39
N ASP A 306 -3.48 -12.35 -12.42
CA ASP A 306 -3.08 -13.34 -13.41
C ASP A 306 -4.19 -13.50 -14.45
N LYS A 307 -3.92 -13.10 -15.70
CA LYS A 307 -4.87 -13.20 -16.82
C LYS A 307 -5.21 -14.63 -17.18
N SER A 308 -4.35 -15.60 -16.84
CA SER A 308 -4.60 -17.01 -17.15
C SER A 308 -5.62 -17.66 -16.21
N LYS A 309 -5.89 -17.03 -15.06
CA LYS A 309 -6.82 -17.56 -14.05
C LYS A 309 -8.20 -16.93 -14.18
N THR A 310 -9.21 -17.79 -14.23
CA THR A 310 -10.63 -17.39 -14.22
C THR A 310 -11.28 -17.53 -12.84
N VAL A 311 -10.67 -18.31 -11.94
CA VAL A 311 -11.17 -18.55 -10.58
C VAL A 311 -10.00 -18.53 -9.57
N TYR A 312 -10.28 -18.04 -8.37
CA TYR A 312 -9.34 -18.01 -7.24
C TYR A 312 -9.71 -19.09 -6.22
N ASP A 313 -8.94 -20.18 -6.18
CA ASP A 313 -9.28 -21.37 -5.37
C ASP A 313 -8.47 -21.48 -4.06
N GLY A 314 -7.53 -20.57 -3.82
CA GLY A 314 -6.61 -20.62 -2.69
C GLY A 314 -5.54 -21.73 -2.83
N PRO A 315 -4.74 -22.01 -1.77
CA PRO A 315 -4.78 -21.38 -0.44
C PRO A 315 -4.21 -19.95 -0.46
N PHE A 316 -4.86 -19.06 0.27
CA PHE A 316 -4.40 -17.68 0.46
C PHE A 316 -3.46 -17.61 1.66
N ALA A 317 -2.37 -16.86 1.55
CA ALA A 317 -1.46 -16.68 2.67
C ALA A 317 -2.19 -16.02 3.85
N SER A 318 -2.00 -16.58 5.04
CA SER A 318 -2.46 -16.00 6.30
C SER A 318 -1.25 -15.62 7.16
N ARG A 319 -1.44 -14.62 8.03
CA ARG A 319 -0.43 -14.30 9.04
C ARG A 319 -0.28 -15.47 10.01
N SER A 320 0.96 -15.79 10.36
CA SER A 320 1.24 -16.72 11.45
C SER A 320 1.15 -16.00 12.79
N LEU A 321 0.59 -16.69 13.78
CA LEU A 321 0.69 -16.26 15.18
C LEU A 321 2.14 -16.40 15.65
N SER A 322 2.61 -15.46 16.48
CA SER A 322 3.89 -15.62 17.18
C SER A 322 3.82 -16.76 18.20
N ASP A 323 4.96 -17.32 18.60
CA ASP A 323 5.01 -18.38 19.61
C ASP A 323 4.35 -17.96 20.93
N CYS A 324 4.53 -16.69 21.31
CA CYS A 324 3.93 -16.11 22.50
C CYS A 324 2.40 -16.05 22.43
N VAL A 325 1.83 -15.69 21.27
CA VAL A 325 0.38 -15.67 21.09
C VAL A 325 -0.17 -17.09 20.91
N ASN A 326 0.54 -17.98 20.23
CA ASN A 326 0.18 -19.40 20.11
C ASN A 326 0.05 -20.06 21.48
N TYR A 327 0.94 -19.74 22.42
CA TYR A 327 0.92 -20.27 23.76
C TYR A 327 -0.41 -19.97 24.49
N ILE A 328 -0.90 -18.72 24.44
CA ILE A 328 -2.19 -18.37 25.07
C ILE A 328 -3.39 -18.90 24.29
N VAL A 329 -3.27 -19.13 22.98
CA VAL A 329 -4.34 -19.74 22.18
C VAL A 329 -4.49 -21.24 22.50
N GLN A 330 -3.39 -21.93 22.78
CA GLN A 330 -3.39 -23.35 23.18
C GLN A 330 -3.95 -23.55 24.60
N ASP A 331 -3.61 -22.67 25.54
CA ASP A 331 -4.19 -22.67 26.89
C ASP A 331 -4.69 -21.27 27.28
N SER A 332 -5.97 -21.01 26.98
CA SER A 332 -6.60 -19.71 27.24
C SER A 332 -6.78 -19.35 28.72
N LYS A 333 -6.79 -20.36 29.61
CA LYS A 333 -7.06 -20.19 31.05
C LYS A 333 -5.80 -20.05 31.89
N ILE A 334 -4.63 -20.13 31.25
CA ILE A 334 -3.35 -20.00 31.93
C ILE A 334 -3.23 -18.65 32.63
N GLN A 335 -2.83 -18.68 33.91
CA GLN A 335 -2.59 -17.48 34.70
C GLN A 335 -1.16 -17.01 34.45
N LEU A 336 -1.01 -15.86 33.80
CA LEU A 336 0.31 -15.26 33.53
C LEU A 336 0.49 -13.95 34.30
N PRO A 337 1.74 -13.61 34.66
CA PRO A 337 2.04 -12.31 35.24
C PRO A 337 1.63 -11.17 34.30
N ILE A 338 1.06 -10.09 34.84
CA ILE A 338 0.64 -8.92 34.03
C ILE A 338 1.76 -8.35 33.14
N PRO A 339 3.03 -8.24 33.58
CA PRO A 339 4.11 -7.76 32.69
C PRO A 339 4.30 -8.63 31.45
N GLN A 340 4.17 -9.95 31.59
CA GLN A 340 4.24 -10.89 30.47
C GLN A 340 3.01 -10.76 29.58
N LEU A 341 1.81 -10.68 30.18
CA LEU A 341 0.57 -10.47 29.44
C LEU A 341 0.56 -9.19 28.63
N ARG A 342 1.18 -8.10 29.13
CA ARG A 342 1.28 -6.84 28.37
C ARG A 342 2.03 -7.01 27.06
N LYS A 343 3.03 -7.91 26.99
CA LYS A 343 3.73 -8.24 25.75
C LYS A 343 2.86 -9.15 24.86
N VAL A 344 2.37 -10.26 25.41
CA VAL A 344 1.58 -11.22 24.63
C VAL A 344 0.30 -10.61 24.07
N TRP A 345 -0.41 -9.78 24.86
CA TRP A 345 -1.61 -9.10 24.40
C TRP A 345 -1.31 -7.97 23.43
N ALA A 346 -0.14 -7.31 23.53
CA ALA A 346 0.28 -6.35 22.50
C ALA A 346 0.44 -7.05 21.14
N GLU A 347 1.16 -8.18 21.11
CA GLU A 347 1.34 -8.98 19.88
C GLU A 347 -0.01 -9.52 19.37
N ALA A 348 -0.92 -9.92 20.26
CA ALA A 348 -2.27 -10.35 19.89
C ALA A 348 -3.11 -9.21 19.27
N VAL A 349 -3.07 -8.00 19.86
CA VAL A 349 -3.74 -6.81 19.31
C VAL A 349 -3.14 -6.46 17.95
N HIS A 350 -1.81 -6.45 17.83
CA HIS A 350 -1.12 -6.21 16.57
C HIS A 350 -1.52 -7.25 15.49
N TYR A 351 -1.64 -8.53 15.86
CA TYR A 351 -2.11 -9.58 14.97
C TYR A 351 -3.54 -9.31 14.47
N VAL A 352 -4.46 -8.95 15.37
CA VAL A 352 -5.86 -8.61 15.03
C VAL A 352 -5.93 -7.41 14.08
N ILE A 353 -5.19 -6.33 14.39
CA ILE A 353 -5.06 -5.15 13.53
C ILE A 353 -4.50 -5.57 12.16
N GLY A 354 -3.44 -6.37 12.15
CA GLY A 354 -2.79 -6.85 10.93
C GLY A 354 -3.75 -7.63 10.01
N LEU A 355 -4.59 -8.51 10.55
CA LEU A 355 -5.60 -9.23 9.76
C LEU A 355 -6.61 -8.29 9.11
N LYS A 356 -7.08 -7.27 9.84
CA LYS A 356 -8.02 -6.27 9.32
C LYS A 356 -7.37 -5.40 8.24
N GLU A 357 -6.12 -4.99 8.44
CA GLU A 357 -5.38 -4.23 7.43
C GLU A 357 -5.13 -5.05 6.16
N ASP A 358 -4.76 -6.33 6.29
CA ASP A 358 -4.57 -7.23 5.14
C ASP A 358 -5.87 -7.38 4.34
N TYR A 359 -7.01 -7.53 5.04
CA TYR A 359 -8.32 -7.50 4.38
C TYR A 359 -8.55 -6.18 3.64
N SER A 360 -8.25 -5.05 4.28
CA SER A 360 -8.43 -3.72 3.67
C SER A 360 -7.62 -3.58 2.37
N ARG A 361 -6.37 -4.08 2.34
CA ARG A 361 -5.51 -4.10 1.15
C ARG A 361 -6.08 -4.98 0.04
N LEU A 362 -6.54 -6.20 0.38
CA LEU A 362 -7.17 -7.10 -0.58
C LEU A 362 -8.48 -6.53 -1.15
N PHE A 363 -9.25 -5.86 -0.30
CA PHE A 363 -10.47 -5.18 -0.73
C PHE A 363 -10.18 -4.02 -1.69
N GLN A 364 -9.13 -3.23 -1.44
CA GLN A 364 -8.69 -2.21 -2.39
C GLN A 364 -8.28 -2.83 -3.73
N GLY A 365 -7.61 -3.99 -3.73
CA GLY A 365 -7.30 -4.73 -4.95
C GLY A 365 -8.55 -5.15 -5.72
N GLN A 366 -9.57 -5.70 -5.04
CA GLN A 366 -10.87 -5.98 -5.65
C GLN A 366 -11.52 -4.72 -6.23
N ARG A 367 -11.46 -3.59 -5.52
CA ARG A 367 -11.97 -2.30 -6.01
C ARG A 367 -11.23 -1.84 -7.27
N ALA A 368 -9.90 -1.98 -7.31
CA ALA A 368 -9.09 -1.69 -8.48
C ALA A 368 -9.50 -2.56 -9.69
N ALA A 369 -9.73 -3.86 -9.48
CA ALA A 369 -10.24 -4.76 -10.52
C ALA A 369 -11.64 -4.35 -11.01
N MET A 370 -12.55 -3.96 -10.11
CA MET A 370 -13.87 -3.43 -10.47
C MET A 370 -13.76 -2.15 -11.31
N LEU A 371 -12.92 -1.19 -10.91
CA LEU A 371 -12.68 0.04 -11.66
C LEU A 371 -12.08 -0.25 -13.05
N SER A 372 -11.19 -1.23 -13.15
CA SER A 372 -10.68 -1.73 -14.44
C SER A 372 -11.82 -2.28 -15.30
N LEU A 373 -12.64 -3.20 -14.76
CA LEU A 373 -13.78 -3.79 -15.45
C LEU A 373 -14.78 -2.72 -15.94
N LEU A 374 -15.11 -1.73 -15.12
CA LEU A 374 -16.01 -0.64 -15.50
C LEU A 374 -15.46 0.19 -16.66
N ARG A 375 -14.14 0.38 -16.77
CA ARG A 375 -13.52 1.02 -17.94
C ARG A 375 -13.63 0.17 -19.19
N TYR A 376 -13.37 -1.14 -19.08
CA TYR A 376 -13.57 -2.08 -20.20
C TYR A 376 -15.03 -2.08 -20.66
N ASN A 377 -15.98 -2.10 -19.73
CA ASN A 377 -17.41 -2.04 -20.02
C ASN A 377 -17.78 -0.71 -20.71
N ALA A 378 -17.30 0.43 -20.21
CA ALA A 378 -17.54 1.72 -20.85
C ALA A 378 -17.02 1.76 -22.30
N ASN A 379 -15.84 1.17 -22.56
CA ASN A 379 -15.30 1.06 -23.91
C ASN A 379 -16.16 0.13 -24.80
N LEU A 380 -16.56 -1.02 -24.26
CA LEU A 380 -17.44 -1.97 -24.96
C LEU A 380 -18.77 -1.31 -25.35
N ILE A 381 -19.41 -0.58 -24.44
CA ILE A 381 -20.66 0.16 -24.72
C ILE A 381 -20.44 1.25 -25.78
N LYS A 382 -19.30 1.94 -25.76
CA LYS A 382 -18.97 2.91 -26.81
C LYS A 382 -18.86 2.25 -28.18
N MET A 383 -18.19 1.10 -28.28
CA MET A 383 -18.07 0.33 -29.52
C MET A 383 -19.43 -0.21 -29.97
N LYS A 384 -20.25 -0.73 -29.04
CA LYS A 384 -21.63 -1.15 -29.31
C LYS A 384 -22.46 -0.04 -29.92
N ASN A 385 -22.45 1.15 -29.33
CA ASN A 385 -23.23 2.29 -29.85
C ASN A 385 -22.79 2.69 -31.26
N ASN A 386 -21.48 2.63 -31.55
CA ASN A 386 -20.96 2.87 -32.89
C ASN A 386 -21.43 1.78 -33.88
N MET A 387 -21.40 0.51 -33.47
CA MET A 387 -21.87 -0.63 -34.27
C MET A 387 -23.36 -0.53 -34.60
N VAL A 388 -24.19 -0.24 -33.60
CA VAL A 388 -25.64 -0.05 -33.78
C VAL A 388 -25.91 1.14 -34.72
N SER A 389 -25.20 2.24 -34.54
CA SER A 389 -25.33 3.40 -35.43
C SER A 389 -24.94 3.08 -36.88
N ALA A 390 -23.83 2.34 -37.08
CA ALA A 390 -23.38 1.93 -38.41
C ALA A 390 -24.38 0.97 -39.08
N SER A 391 -24.92 -0.01 -38.35
CA SER A 391 -25.94 -0.94 -38.85
C SER A 391 -27.22 -0.19 -39.26
N GLN A 392 -27.69 0.77 -38.45
CA GLN A 392 -28.84 1.60 -38.81
C GLN A 392 -28.63 2.43 -40.08
N GLN A 393 -27.43 2.95 -40.30
CA GLN A 393 -27.08 3.67 -41.53
C GLN A 393 -27.09 2.75 -42.74
N LEU A 394 -26.50 1.55 -42.62
CA LEU A 394 -26.51 0.53 -43.65
C LEU A 394 -27.95 0.14 -44.02
N LYS A 395 -28.80 -0.10 -43.01
CA LYS A 395 -30.22 -0.42 -43.19
C LYS A 395 -30.98 0.65 -43.97
N ALA A 396 -30.81 1.92 -43.60
CA ALA A 396 -31.44 3.02 -44.30
C ALA A 396 -30.97 3.11 -45.77
N LYS A 397 -29.67 2.89 -46.03
CA LYS A 397 -29.10 2.88 -47.38
C LYS A 397 -29.60 1.69 -48.20
N LEU A 398 -29.72 0.51 -47.60
CA LEU A 398 -30.23 -0.69 -48.27
C LEU A 398 -31.71 -0.54 -48.59
N GLU A 399 -32.53 -0.02 -47.68
CA GLU A 399 -33.94 0.28 -47.94
C GLU A 399 -34.11 1.26 -49.10
N PHE A 400 -33.33 2.35 -49.11
CA PHE A 400 -33.30 3.31 -50.20
C PHE A 400 -32.85 2.67 -51.53
N PHE A 401 -31.78 1.87 -51.51
CA PHE A 401 -31.28 1.17 -52.69
C PHE A 401 -32.31 0.18 -53.25
N HIS A 402 -32.96 -0.61 -52.39
CA HIS A 402 -33.99 -1.58 -52.77
C HIS A 402 -35.21 -0.91 -53.39
N GLN A 403 -35.68 0.20 -52.81
CA GLN A 403 -36.79 0.95 -53.39
C GLN A 403 -36.41 1.48 -54.78
N SER A 404 -35.18 1.95 -54.93
CA SER A 404 -34.74 2.57 -56.17
C SER A 404 -34.43 1.56 -57.29
N ILE A 405 -33.80 0.42 -57.00
CA ILE A 405 -33.56 -0.65 -57.99
C ILE A 405 -34.87 -1.29 -58.45
N ARG A 406 -35.87 -1.45 -57.55
CA ARG A 406 -37.20 -1.95 -57.92
C ARG A 406 -37.93 -1.01 -58.85
N LEU A 407 -37.87 0.30 -58.58
CA LEU A 407 -38.45 1.30 -59.46
C LEU A 407 -37.83 1.22 -60.87
N ASP A 408 -36.51 1.11 -60.96
CA ASP A 408 -35.81 0.99 -62.24
C ASP A 408 -36.20 -0.30 -62.98
N LEU A 409 -36.30 -1.43 -62.27
CA LEU A 409 -36.75 -2.72 -62.83
C LEU A 409 -38.20 -2.69 -63.33
N GLU A 410 -39.13 -2.10 -62.57
CA GLU A 410 -40.54 -1.94 -62.95
C GLU A 410 -40.68 -1.07 -64.20
N ARG A 411 -40.07 0.12 -64.19
CA ARG A 411 -40.12 1.04 -65.34
C ARG A 411 -39.45 0.47 -66.58
N TYR A 412 -38.36 -0.26 -66.39
CA TYR A 412 -37.69 -0.96 -67.48
C TYR A 412 -38.57 -2.07 -68.08
N SER A 413 -39.28 -2.82 -67.24
CA SER A 413 -40.24 -3.84 -67.71
C SER A 413 -41.37 -3.24 -68.54
N ASP A 414 -41.94 -2.11 -68.12
CA ASP A 414 -43.02 -1.42 -68.83
C ASP A 414 -42.59 -0.95 -70.24
N GLN A 415 -41.36 -0.45 -70.38
CA GLN A 415 -40.87 0.06 -71.65
C GLN A 415 -40.33 -1.01 -72.59
N MET A 416 -40.11 -2.26 -72.15
CA MET A 416 -39.50 -3.30 -72.99
C MET A 416 -40.26 -3.57 -74.29
N ALA A 417 -41.57 -3.32 -74.33
CA ALA A 417 -42.40 -3.52 -75.51
C ALA A 417 -42.25 -2.40 -76.57
N TYR A 418 -41.82 -1.19 -76.18
CA TYR A 418 -41.89 0.00 -77.05
C TYR A 418 -40.64 0.91 -77.00
N GLY A 419 -39.68 0.66 -76.11
CA GLY A 419 -38.51 1.48 -75.83
C GLY A 419 -37.18 0.74 -75.96
N ILE A 420 -36.15 1.19 -75.22
CA ILE A 420 -34.80 0.61 -75.24
C ILE A 420 -34.78 -0.70 -74.45
N SER A 421 -34.33 -1.79 -75.06
CA SER A 421 -34.14 -3.09 -74.40
C SER A 421 -32.67 -3.55 -74.45
N SER A 422 -32.16 -3.98 -73.30
CA SER A 422 -30.84 -4.57 -73.08
C SER A 422 -30.92 -5.66 -72.02
N GLU A 423 -30.82 -6.91 -72.47
CA GLU A 423 -30.83 -8.08 -71.58
C GLU A 423 -29.64 -8.11 -70.61
N LYS A 424 -28.49 -7.54 -71.03
CA LYS A 424 -27.30 -7.41 -70.17
C LYS A 424 -27.54 -6.48 -68.98
N MET A 425 -28.23 -5.34 -69.19
CA MET A 425 -28.55 -4.42 -68.09
C MET A 425 -29.57 -5.04 -67.13
N LEU A 426 -30.61 -5.70 -67.65
CA LEU A 426 -31.60 -6.37 -66.82
C LEU A 426 -30.96 -7.44 -65.92
N LYS A 427 -30.02 -8.22 -66.46
CA LYS A 427 -29.28 -9.21 -65.66
C LYS A 427 -28.40 -8.54 -64.60
N ALA A 428 -27.66 -7.49 -64.96
CA ALA A 428 -26.81 -6.76 -64.01
C ALA A 428 -27.61 -6.13 -62.86
N TRP A 429 -28.77 -5.54 -63.14
CA TRP A 429 -29.65 -4.96 -62.12
C TRP A 429 -30.26 -6.01 -61.18
N LYS A 430 -30.65 -7.18 -61.72
CA LYS A 430 -31.08 -8.31 -60.88
C LYS A 430 -29.95 -8.83 -59.99
N GLU A 431 -28.73 -8.94 -60.52
CA GLU A 431 -27.54 -9.31 -59.73
C GLU A 431 -27.24 -8.28 -58.63
N MET A 432 -27.46 -6.97 -58.89
CA MET A 432 -27.33 -5.92 -57.87
C MET A 432 -28.41 -6.03 -56.78
N GLU A 433 -29.66 -6.32 -57.13
CA GLU A 433 -30.74 -6.54 -56.16
C GLU A 433 -30.45 -7.75 -55.26
N GLU A 434 -29.94 -8.84 -55.84
CA GLU A 434 -29.53 -10.03 -55.09
C GLU A 434 -28.33 -9.76 -54.17
N LYS A 435 -27.31 -9.04 -54.66
CA LYS A 435 -26.17 -8.61 -53.85
C LYS A 435 -26.57 -7.69 -52.69
N ALA A 436 -27.49 -6.76 -52.90
CA ALA A 436 -28.03 -5.93 -51.83
C ALA A 436 -28.73 -6.79 -50.75
N SER A 437 -29.47 -7.81 -51.18
CA SER A 437 -30.11 -8.76 -50.26
C SER A 437 -29.08 -9.59 -49.45
N GLN A 438 -27.93 -9.93 -50.04
CA GLN A 438 -26.82 -10.56 -49.32
C GLN A 438 -26.17 -9.59 -48.32
N CYS A 439 -26.02 -8.32 -48.69
CA CYS A 439 -25.48 -7.27 -47.81
C CYS A 439 -26.36 -7.03 -46.57
N ALA A 440 -27.68 -7.27 -46.67
CA ALA A 440 -28.61 -7.16 -45.54
C ALA A 440 -28.29 -8.14 -44.40
N GLN A 441 -27.56 -9.24 -44.66
CA GLN A 441 -27.11 -10.14 -43.60
C GLN A 441 -26.10 -9.48 -42.65
N ALA A 442 -25.35 -8.48 -43.12
CA ALA A 442 -24.42 -7.71 -42.30
C ALA A 442 -25.13 -6.75 -41.33
N GLU A 443 -26.44 -6.52 -41.48
CA GLU A 443 -27.24 -5.72 -40.54
C GLU A 443 -27.61 -6.48 -39.26
N ASP A 444 -27.60 -7.81 -39.29
CA ASP A 444 -28.08 -8.65 -38.18
C ASP A 444 -27.07 -8.72 -37.03
N ILE A 445 -27.03 -7.64 -36.27
CA ILE A 445 -26.22 -7.48 -35.05
C ILE A 445 -27.03 -7.65 -33.77
N GLY A 446 -28.30 -8.06 -33.87
CA GLY A 446 -29.21 -8.17 -32.72
C GLY A 446 -28.67 -9.08 -31.63
N TYR A 447 -28.07 -10.20 -32.04
CA TYR A 447 -27.45 -11.16 -31.12
C TYR A 447 -26.27 -10.57 -30.32
N LEU A 448 -25.47 -9.68 -30.91
CA LEU A 448 -24.38 -8.99 -30.21
C LEU A 448 -24.91 -7.92 -29.26
N ASP A 449 -25.90 -7.14 -29.70
CA ASP A 449 -26.49 -6.10 -28.85
C ASP A 449 -27.13 -6.71 -27.59
N GLU A 450 -27.90 -7.79 -27.75
CA GLU A 450 -28.50 -8.53 -26.63
C GLU A 450 -27.44 -9.10 -25.68
N GLN A 451 -26.40 -9.74 -26.21
CA GLN A 451 -25.30 -10.29 -25.38
C GLN A 451 -24.55 -9.20 -24.62
N ILE A 452 -24.23 -8.08 -25.26
CA ILE A 452 -23.53 -6.95 -24.63
C ILE A 452 -24.42 -6.32 -23.56
N MET A 453 -25.74 -6.19 -23.79
CA MET A 453 -26.68 -5.66 -22.79
C MET A 453 -26.87 -6.61 -21.60
N ALA A 454 -26.91 -7.92 -21.84
CA ALA A 454 -26.94 -8.92 -20.77
C ALA A 454 -25.68 -8.83 -19.90
N LEU A 455 -24.50 -8.78 -20.52
CA LEU A 455 -23.22 -8.64 -19.81
C LEU A 455 -23.12 -7.30 -19.07
N HIS A 456 -23.57 -6.20 -19.68
CA HIS A 456 -23.62 -4.89 -19.03
C HIS A 456 -24.48 -4.92 -17.76
N THR A 457 -25.66 -5.56 -17.85
CA THR A 457 -26.57 -5.73 -16.71
C THR A 457 -25.92 -6.57 -15.60
N GLU A 458 -25.26 -7.68 -15.96
CA GLU A 458 -24.49 -8.51 -15.03
C GLU A 458 -23.44 -7.68 -14.27
N ILE A 459 -22.68 -6.83 -14.97
CA ILE A 459 -21.65 -5.96 -14.37
C ILE A 459 -22.25 -4.92 -13.43
N VAL A 460 -23.36 -4.29 -13.81
CA VAL A 460 -24.04 -3.28 -12.97
C VAL A 460 -24.58 -3.92 -11.69
N GLU A 461 -25.11 -5.14 -11.75
CA GLU A 461 -25.57 -5.86 -10.56
C GLU A 461 -24.39 -6.26 -9.65
N LEU A 462 -23.25 -6.68 -10.22
CA LEU A 462 -22.01 -6.94 -9.45
C LEU A 462 -21.50 -5.69 -8.73
N GLN A 463 -21.73 -4.50 -9.27
CA GLN A 463 -21.34 -3.24 -8.63
C GLN A 463 -22.20 -2.91 -7.40
N LYS A 464 -23.49 -3.27 -7.40
CA LYS A 464 -24.46 -2.97 -6.32
C LYS A 464 -24.32 -3.87 -5.09
N SER A 465 -23.50 -4.90 -5.20
CA SER A 465 -23.22 -5.92 -4.20
C SER A 465 -22.80 -5.32 -2.83
N PRO A 466 -23.64 -5.40 -1.76
CA PRO A 466 -23.43 -4.67 -0.51
C PRO A 466 -22.41 -5.33 0.46
N TYR A 467 -21.78 -6.43 0.06
CA TYR A 467 -21.08 -7.34 0.98
C TYR A 467 -19.86 -6.71 1.65
N ALA A 468 -19.07 -5.94 0.91
CA ALA A 468 -17.80 -5.44 1.42
C ALA A 468 -17.95 -4.48 2.62
N ARG A 469 -19.03 -3.67 2.64
CA ARG A 469 -19.21 -2.66 3.68
C ARG A 469 -19.56 -3.29 5.04
N ARG A 470 -20.45 -4.29 5.05
CA ARG A 470 -20.92 -4.92 6.30
C ARG A 470 -19.85 -5.78 6.97
N GLN A 471 -19.01 -6.44 6.19
CA GLN A 471 -17.97 -7.32 6.73
C GLN A 471 -16.77 -6.55 7.30
N GLY A 472 -16.40 -5.42 6.67
CA GLY A 472 -15.38 -4.52 7.20
C GLY A 472 -15.72 -3.99 8.60
N GLU A 473 -16.99 -3.66 8.84
CA GLU A 473 -17.48 -3.19 10.15
C GLU A 473 -17.32 -4.25 11.25
N VAL A 474 -17.48 -5.54 10.94
CA VAL A 474 -17.29 -6.62 11.92
C VAL A 474 -15.83 -6.75 12.33
N MET A 475 -14.90 -6.69 11.36
CA MET A 475 -13.47 -6.76 11.67
C MET A 475 -12.98 -5.52 12.43
N GLU A 476 -13.49 -4.34 12.08
CA GLU A 476 -13.22 -3.09 12.79
C GLU A 476 -13.76 -3.12 14.24
N SER A 477 -14.93 -3.73 14.45
CA SER A 477 -15.47 -3.96 15.79
C SER A 477 -14.58 -4.90 16.63
N LEU A 478 -14.06 -5.97 16.03
CA LEU A 478 -13.15 -6.91 16.70
C LEU A 478 -11.80 -6.27 17.03
N GLU A 479 -11.26 -5.47 16.11
CA GLU A 479 -10.09 -4.62 16.32
C GLU A 479 -10.27 -3.71 17.54
N GLN A 480 -11.37 -2.94 17.58
CA GLN A 480 -11.65 -2.02 18.68
C GLN A 480 -11.79 -2.76 20.02
N ARG A 481 -12.45 -3.92 20.05
CA ARG A 481 -12.55 -4.75 21.25
C ARG A 481 -11.20 -5.25 21.75
N ALA A 482 -10.30 -5.66 20.85
CA ALA A 482 -8.94 -6.09 21.22
C ALA A 482 -8.16 -4.93 21.85
N ILE A 483 -8.23 -3.76 21.22
CA ILE A 483 -7.61 -2.52 21.70
C ILE A 483 -8.12 -2.16 23.09
N ASP A 484 -9.43 -2.24 23.32
CA ASP A 484 -10.02 -1.84 24.60
C ASP A 484 -9.68 -2.83 25.73
N LEU A 485 -9.61 -4.13 25.45
CA LEU A 485 -9.09 -5.11 26.41
C LEU A 485 -7.62 -4.80 26.80
N TYR A 486 -6.79 -4.46 25.83
CA TYR A 486 -5.40 -4.13 26.09
C TYR A 486 -5.24 -2.83 26.88
N LYS A 487 -6.05 -1.80 26.61
CA LYS A 487 -6.12 -0.58 27.43
C LYS A 487 -6.48 -0.91 28.88
N GLN A 488 -7.48 -1.76 29.09
CA GLN A 488 -7.89 -2.18 30.43
C GLN A 488 -6.75 -2.90 31.16
N LEU A 489 -6.01 -3.78 30.47
CA LEU A 489 -4.85 -4.46 31.04
C LEU A 489 -3.74 -3.48 31.47
N LYS A 490 -3.47 -2.44 30.68
CA LYS A 490 -2.47 -1.40 31.02
C LYS A 490 -2.90 -0.55 32.21
N ALA A 491 -4.20 -0.29 32.36
CA ALA A 491 -4.75 0.53 33.44
C ALA A 491 -4.93 -0.21 34.78
N ARG A 492 -4.77 -1.54 34.81
CA ARG A 492 -4.95 -2.31 36.05
C ARG A 492 -3.93 -1.91 37.14
N PRO A 493 -4.38 -1.77 38.40
CA PRO A 493 -3.50 -1.46 39.51
C PRO A 493 -2.53 -2.62 39.81
N PRO A 494 -1.36 -2.34 40.42
CA PRO A 494 -0.31 -3.34 40.66
C PRO A 494 -0.74 -4.53 41.54
N ASP A 495 -1.82 -4.39 42.30
CA ASP A 495 -2.31 -5.39 43.26
C ASP A 495 -2.82 -6.68 42.59
N HIS A 496 -3.12 -6.65 41.28
CA HIS A 496 -3.52 -7.82 40.52
C HIS A 496 -2.31 -8.36 39.75
N ALA A 497 -1.55 -9.27 40.37
CA ALA A 497 -0.31 -9.76 39.79
C ALA A 497 -0.51 -10.70 38.57
N TYR A 498 -1.66 -11.36 38.46
CA TYR A 498 -1.96 -12.39 37.45
C TYR A 498 -3.34 -12.20 36.79
N SER A 499 -3.50 -12.71 35.57
CA SER A 499 -4.77 -12.79 34.83
C SER A 499 -4.71 -13.93 33.80
N ASP A 500 -5.87 -14.42 33.35
CA ASP A 500 -5.96 -15.27 32.15
C ASP A 500 -6.12 -14.45 30.86
N SER A 501 -6.09 -15.14 29.72
CA SER A 501 -6.22 -14.57 28.37
C SER A 501 -7.51 -14.98 27.66
N THR A 502 -8.52 -15.48 28.40
CA THR A 502 -9.73 -16.09 27.82
C THR A 502 -10.44 -15.16 26.84
N ASP A 503 -10.64 -13.89 27.22
CA ASP A 503 -11.37 -12.93 26.38
C ASP A 503 -10.55 -12.44 25.19
N MET A 504 -9.22 -12.32 25.34
CA MET A 504 -8.33 -12.01 24.22
C MET A 504 -8.33 -13.15 23.19
N VAL A 505 -8.24 -14.40 23.65
CA VAL A 505 -8.29 -15.59 22.79
C VAL A 505 -9.61 -15.69 22.04
N LYS A 506 -10.75 -15.37 22.69
CA LYS A 506 -12.05 -15.29 21.99
C LYS A 506 -12.00 -14.29 20.83
N ILE A 507 -11.40 -13.12 21.01
CA ILE A 507 -11.29 -12.12 19.94
C ILE A 507 -10.39 -12.62 18.81
N ILE A 508 -9.25 -13.23 19.13
CA ILE A 508 -8.34 -13.81 18.11
C ILE A 508 -9.10 -14.84 17.27
N VAL A 509 -9.78 -15.80 17.90
CA VAL A 509 -10.53 -16.85 17.20
C VAL A 509 -11.66 -16.26 16.36
N GLN A 510 -12.43 -15.31 16.90
CA GLN A 510 -13.49 -14.62 16.16
C GLN A 510 -12.94 -13.86 14.94
N THR A 511 -11.76 -13.24 15.06
CA THR A 511 -11.14 -12.48 13.97
C THR A 511 -10.64 -13.39 12.87
N VAL A 512 -9.99 -14.52 13.22
CA VAL A 512 -9.56 -15.53 12.23
C VAL A 512 -10.75 -16.12 11.49
N GLN A 513 -11.82 -16.50 12.22
CA GLN A 513 -13.04 -17.03 11.60
C GLN A 513 -13.71 -16.00 10.68
N SER A 514 -13.76 -14.74 11.10
CA SER A 514 -14.29 -13.65 10.26
C SER A 514 -13.43 -13.47 9.01
N GLN A 515 -12.11 -13.48 9.15
CA GLN A 515 -11.18 -13.34 8.03
C GLN A 515 -11.37 -14.44 6.98
N ASP A 516 -11.41 -15.71 7.40
CA ASP A 516 -11.60 -16.84 6.47
C ASP A 516 -12.91 -16.74 5.69
N ARG A 517 -14.00 -16.32 6.36
CA ARG A 517 -15.30 -16.10 5.70
C ARG A 517 -15.21 -14.98 4.67
N VAL A 518 -14.64 -13.85 5.07
CA VAL A 518 -14.59 -12.64 4.27
C VAL A 518 -13.64 -12.81 3.06
N LEU A 519 -12.53 -13.52 3.22
CA LEU A 519 -11.63 -13.86 2.13
C LEU A 519 -12.32 -14.73 1.08
N LYS A 520 -13.04 -15.79 1.50
CA LYS A 520 -13.79 -16.65 0.57
C LYS A 520 -14.82 -15.84 -0.23
N GLU A 521 -15.55 -14.94 0.43
CA GLU A 521 -16.52 -14.06 -0.22
C GLU A 521 -15.84 -13.08 -1.20
N LEU A 522 -14.73 -12.44 -0.78
CA LEU A 522 -13.96 -11.51 -1.60
C LEU A 522 -13.47 -12.18 -2.89
N PHE A 523 -12.85 -13.36 -2.78
CA PHE A 523 -12.31 -14.11 -3.92
C PHE A 523 -13.40 -14.72 -4.81
N GLY A 524 -14.53 -15.13 -4.23
CA GLY A 524 -15.70 -15.52 -5.00
C GLY A 524 -16.23 -14.36 -5.86
N HIS A 525 -16.30 -13.15 -5.28
CA HIS A 525 -16.71 -11.96 -6.03
C HIS A 525 -15.66 -11.55 -7.06
N LEU A 526 -14.37 -11.61 -6.72
CA LEU A 526 -13.28 -11.31 -7.65
C LEU A 526 -13.29 -12.25 -8.87
N SER A 527 -13.55 -13.54 -8.65
CA SER A 527 -13.67 -14.52 -9.75
C SER A 527 -14.79 -14.15 -10.73
N LYS A 528 -15.93 -13.64 -10.23
CA LYS A 528 -17.00 -13.11 -11.10
C LYS A 528 -16.56 -11.89 -11.90
N LEU A 529 -15.77 -10.99 -11.31
CA LEU A 529 -15.23 -9.82 -12.01
C LEU A 529 -14.29 -10.22 -13.14
N LEU A 530 -13.38 -11.17 -12.90
CA LEU A 530 -12.49 -11.69 -13.94
C LEU A 530 -13.27 -12.41 -15.03
N GLY A 531 -14.28 -13.21 -14.66
CA GLY A 531 -15.17 -13.85 -15.64
C GLY A 531 -15.88 -12.83 -16.54
N CYS A 532 -16.43 -11.75 -15.97
CA CYS A 532 -17.02 -10.66 -16.76
C CYS A 532 -16.00 -9.98 -17.67
N LYS A 533 -14.78 -9.76 -17.17
CA LYS A 533 -13.70 -9.15 -17.94
C LYS A 533 -13.31 -10.01 -19.14
N GLN A 534 -13.18 -11.32 -18.95
CA GLN A 534 -12.89 -12.25 -20.04
C GLN A 534 -13.99 -12.22 -21.10
N LYS A 535 -15.27 -12.26 -20.69
CA LYS A 535 -16.42 -12.11 -21.61
C LYS A 535 -16.34 -10.81 -22.42
N ILE A 536 -15.93 -9.68 -21.83
CA ILE A 536 -15.73 -8.44 -22.58
C ILE A 536 -14.62 -8.60 -23.62
N ILE A 537 -13.47 -9.18 -23.23
CA ILE A 537 -12.32 -9.39 -24.11
C ILE A 537 -12.70 -10.27 -25.29
N ASP A 538 -13.49 -11.33 -25.06
CA ASP A 538 -13.94 -12.26 -26.10
C ASP A 538 -14.92 -11.60 -27.08
N LEU A 539 -15.75 -10.66 -26.62
CA LEU A 539 -16.70 -9.92 -27.47
C LEU A 539 -16.06 -8.81 -28.32
N LEU A 540 -14.89 -8.29 -27.93
CA LEU A 540 -14.25 -7.18 -28.66
C LEU A 540 -13.93 -7.52 -30.13
N PRO A 541 -13.29 -8.67 -30.46
CA PRO A 541 -13.07 -9.08 -31.84
C PRO A 541 -14.37 -9.26 -32.64
N GLU A 542 -15.43 -9.78 -32.03
CA GLU A 542 -16.71 -10.00 -32.71
C GLU A 542 -17.34 -8.67 -33.16
N ILE A 543 -17.25 -7.63 -32.32
CA ILE A 543 -17.72 -6.28 -32.67
C ILE A 543 -16.88 -5.69 -33.82
N GLU A 544 -15.56 -5.89 -33.80
CA GLU A 544 -14.69 -5.42 -34.89
C GLU A 544 -15.01 -6.10 -36.22
N VAL A 545 -15.26 -7.41 -36.20
CA VAL A 545 -15.71 -8.16 -37.39
C VAL A 545 -17.04 -7.63 -37.89
N ALA A 546 -18.03 -7.43 -37.00
CA ALA A 546 -19.33 -6.88 -37.37
C ALA A 546 -19.21 -5.48 -37.99
N LEU A 547 -18.42 -4.60 -37.39
CA LEU A 547 -18.15 -3.25 -37.92
C LEU A 547 -17.49 -3.28 -39.31
N ASN A 548 -16.53 -4.18 -39.53
CA ASN A 548 -15.89 -4.34 -40.83
C ASN A 548 -16.89 -4.86 -41.88
N ASN A 549 -17.70 -5.87 -41.55
CA ASN A 549 -18.73 -6.39 -42.45
C ASN A 549 -19.76 -5.32 -42.82
N ILE A 550 -20.24 -4.54 -41.84
CA ILE A 550 -21.15 -3.41 -42.08
C ILE A 550 -20.51 -2.40 -43.02
N LYS A 551 -19.23 -2.06 -42.81
CA LYS A 551 -18.51 -1.09 -43.63
C LYS A 551 -18.28 -1.59 -45.06
N GLU A 552 -17.99 -2.87 -45.25
CA GLU A 552 -17.88 -3.47 -46.57
C GLU A 552 -19.22 -3.48 -47.32
N ALA A 553 -20.29 -3.88 -46.65
CA ALA A 553 -21.65 -3.83 -47.19
C ALA A 553 -22.05 -2.39 -47.57
N ASP A 554 -21.78 -1.42 -46.71
CA ASP A 554 -22.05 0.00 -46.95
C ASP A 554 -21.35 0.51 -48.22
N ASN A 555 -20.06 0.22 -48.36
CA ASN A 555 -19.29 0.58 -49.54
C ASN A 555 -19.83 -0.10 -50.82
N SER A 556 -20.21 -1.38 -50.72
CA SER A 556 -20.78 -2.14 -51.83
C SER A 556 -22.09 -1.53 -52.32
N VAL A 557 -23.01 -1.19 -51.40
CA VAL A 557 -24.30 -0.56 -51.71
C VAL A 557 -24.09 0.81 -52.35
N MET A 558 -23.17 1.62 -51.82
CA MET A 558 -22.83 2.92 -52.40
C MET A 558 -22.24 2.79 -53.82
N GLN A 559 -21.41 1.77 -54.07
CA GLN A 559 -20.86 1.51 -55.40
C GLN A 559 -21.94 1.01 -56.37
N MET A 560 -22.83 0.12 -55.94
CA MET A 560 -23.95 -0.36 -56.75
C MET A 560 -24.90 0.78 -57.12
N GLN A 561 -25.22 1.66 -56.16
CA GLN A 561 -26.04 2.86 -56.41
C GLN A 561 -25.42 3.73 -57.50
N ARG A 562 -24.12 4.01 -57.41
CA ARG A 562 -23.40 4.82 -58.41
C ARG A 562 -23.34 4.15 -59.79
N GLN A 563 -23.14 2.82 -59.83
CA GLN A 563 -23.16 2.07 -61.09
C GLN A 563 -24.54 1.96 -61.71
N ARG A 564 -25.60 2.08 -60.92
CA ARG A 564 -26.98 2.06 -61.42
C ARG A 564 -27.38 3.40 -62.03
N GLU A 565 -26.89 4.51 -61.47
CA GLU A 565 -27.19 5.87 -61.93
C GLU A 565 -26.39 6.29 -63.18
N ILE A 566 -25.16 5.79 -63.35
CA ILE A 566 -24.28 6.01 -64.52
C ILE A 566 -24.68 5.05 -65.64
#